data_AF-A0A447TH02-F1
#
_entry.id   AF-A0A447TH02-F1
#
_cell.length_a   1.000
_cell.length_b   1.000
_cell.length_c   1.000
_cell.angle_alpha   90.00
_cell.angle_beta   90.00
_cell.angle_gamma   90.00
#
_symmetry.space_group_name_H-M   'P 1'
#
loop_
_entity.id
_entity.type
_entity.pdbx_description
1 polymer ?
#
loop_
_entity_poly.entity_id
_entity_poly.type
_entity_poly.pdbx_seq_one_letter_code
_entity_poly.pdbx_strand_id
1 'polypeptide(L)'
;MPYRLSWLPATAELLLDTRHSGSAEGRISRAPLPSGKRLQLQLLLDRSTLEVFAADGTVVLSACIFPDADAQGISLQAEGDIHIEQLAFWPLNAKPVHMSSAEGLTA
;
A
#
# COMPACT_ATOMS: atom_id res chain seq x y z
N MET A 1 14.24 -5.15 6.11
CA MET A 1 12.99 -5.62 6.77
C MET A 1 11.83 -5.15 5.91
N PRO A 2 10.85 -6.01 5.58
CA PRO A 2 9.83 -5.68 4.58
C PRO A 2 8.83 -4.64 5.09
N TYR A 3 8.27 -3.87 4.16
CA TYR A 3 7.03 -3.12 4.34
C TYR A 3 5.92 -4.07 4.75
N ARG A 4 5.10 -3.70 5.75
CA ARG A 4 4.06 -4.59 6.25
C ARG A 4 2.71 -3.88 6.35
N LEU A 5 1.72 -4.42 5.65
CA LEU A 5 0.31 -4.14 5.90
C LEU A 5 -0.26 -5.29 6.74
N SER A 6 -0.82 -4.98 7.89
CA SER A 6 -1.40 -5.94 8.83
C SER A 6 -2.86 -5.60 9.12
N TRP A 7 -3.69 -6.62 9.25
CA TRP A 7 -5.02 -6.52 9.85
C TRP A 7 -4.96 -6.98 11.31
N LEU A 8 -5.45 -6.15 12.22
CA LEU A 8 -5.48 -6.42 13.66
C LEU A 8 -6.95 -6.66 14.10
N PRO A 9 -7.42 -7.93 14.15
CA PRO A 9 -8.83 -8.23 14.40
C PRO A 9 -9.29 -7.81 15.81
N ALA A 10 -8.40 -7.82 16.80
CA ALA A 10 -8.73 -7.45 18.18
C ALA A 10 -9.10 -5.96 18.33
N THR A 11 -8.53 -5.08 17.49
CA THR A 11 -8.80 -3.64 17.51
C THR A 11 -9.57 -3.15 16.29
N ALA A 12 -9.87 -4.05 15.35
CA ALA A 12 -10.47 -3.75 14.06
C ALA A 12 -9.70 -2.67 13.27
N GLU A 13 -8.37 -2.75 13.25
CA GLU A 13 -7.51 -1.77 12.58
C GLU A 13 -6.67 -2.38 11.46
N LEU A 14 -6.51 -1.62 10.37
CA LEU A 14 -5.39 -1.79 9.46
C LEU A 14 -4.18 -1.03 10.00
N LEU A 15 -3.02 -1.66 9.93
CA LEU A 15 -1.73 -1.07 10.28
C LEU A 15 -0.80 -1.20 9.07
N LEU A 16 -0.30 -0.06 8.60
CA LEU A 16 0.75 0.02 7.58
C LEU A 16 2.05 0.49 8.23
N ASP A 17 3.07 -0.37 8.23
CA ASP A 17 4.41 -0.07 8.73
C ASP A 17 5.38 0.13 7.56
N THR A 18 5.85 1.36 7.40
CA THR A 18 6.86 1.76 6.41
C THR A 18 8.16 2.23 7.05
N ARG A 19 8.38 2.01 8.37
CA ARG A 19 9.59 2.49 9.08
C ARG A 19 10.92 2.00 8.50
N HIS A 20 10.88 1.00 7.64
CA HIS A 20 12.04 0.43 6.98
C HIS A 20 12.17 0.83 5.50
N SER A 21 11.52 1.93 5.09
CA SER A 21 11.44 2.40 3.70
C SER A 21 12.71 3.03 3.11
N GLY A 22 13.91 2.57 3.46
CA GLY A 22 15.14 3.23 3.01
C GLY A 22 15.27 4.69 3.50
N SER A 23 15.80 5.58 2.66
CA SER A 23 16.28 6.95 2.98
C SER A 23 15.24 7.97 3.46
N ALA A 24 13.96 7.63 3.55
CA ALA A 24 12.89 8.54 3.98
C ALA A 24 12.44 8.24 5.42
N GLU A 25 11.86 9.24 6.11
CA GLU A 25 11.21 9.05 7.41
C GLU A 25 10.00 8.11 7.28
N GLY A 26 10.24 6.82 7.45
CA GLY A 26 9.19 5.82 7.49
C GLY A 26 8.27 6.03 8.70
N ARG A 27 7.02 5.57 8.60
CA ARG A 27 5.98 5.79 9.62
C ARG A 27 5.16 4.54 9.87
N ILE A 28 4.44 4.52 11.00
CA ILE A 28 3.30 3.63 11.19
C ILE A 28 2.03 4.44 10.95
N SER A 29 1.17 3.95 10.08
CA SER A 29 -0.17 4.50 9.87
C SER A 29 -1.21 3.47 10.28
N ARG A 30 -2.25 3.90 10.98
CA ARG A 30 -3.35 3.06 11.44
C ARG A 30 -4.67 3.64 10.96
N ALA A 31 -5.59 2.78 10.57
CA ALA A 31 -6.95 3.18 10.28
C ALA A 31 -7.94 2.16 10.85
N PRO A 32 -8.96 2.60 11.60
CA PRO A 32 -10.04 1.72 12.01
C PRO A 32 -10.84 1.30 10.78
N LEU A 33 -11.29 0.05 10.76
CA LEU A 33 -12.25 -0.44 9.77
C LEU A 33 -13.65 -0.56 10.40
N PRO A 34 -14.71 -0.31 9.62
CA PRO A 34 -16.06 -0.63 10.06
C PRO A 34 -16.18 -2.11 10.40
N SER A 35 -17.06 -2.44 11.33
CA SER A 35 -17.32 -3.84 11.70
C SER A 35 -17.88 -4.60 10.49
N GLY A 36 -17.33 -5.78 10.25
CA GLY A 36 -17.70 -6.59 9.09
C GLY A 36 -17.14 -8.00 9.22
N LYS A 37 -17.75 -8.94 8.50
CA LYS A 37 -17.30 -10.33 8.45
C LYS A 37 -16.17 -10.56 7.45
N ARG A 38 -15.98 -9.63 6.51
CA ARG A 38 -15.00 -9.74 5.43
C ARG A 38 -14.14 -8.48 5.38
N LEU A 39 -12.84 -8.71 5.26
CA LEU A 39 -11.88 -7.68 4.91
C LEU A 39 -11.72 -7.65 3.39
N GLN A 40 -12.09 -6.53 2.76
CA GLN A 40 -11.83 -6.29 1.35
C GLN A 40 -10.76 -5.21 1.21
N LEU A 41 -9.71 -5.53 0.46
CA LEU A 41 -8.59 -4.63 0.19
C LEU A 41 -8.39 -4.51 -1.32
N GLN A 42 -8.16 -3.29 -1.78
CA GLN A 42 -7.55 -3.00 -3.07
C GLN A 42 -6.24 -2.27 -2.81
N LEU A 43 -5.15 -2.76 -3.40
CA LEU A 43 -3.82 -2.18 -3.23
C LEU A 43 -3.30 -1.72 -4.58
N LEU A 44 -2.91 -0.45 -4.66
CA LEU A 44 -2.16 0.09 -5.79
C LEU A 44 -0.71 0.25 -5.36
N LEU A 45 0.17 -0.50 -6.02
CA LEU A 45 1.61 -0.51 -5.76
C LEU A 45 2.32 0.03 -6.99
N ASP A 46 3.01 1.17 -6.84
CA ASP A 46 3.92 1.73 -7.84
C ASP A 46 5.37 1.63 -7.33
N ARG A 47 6.34 2.06 -8.13
CA ARG A 47 7.78 2.03 -7.84
C ARG A 47 8.13 2.65 -6.49
N SER A 48 7.40 3.67 -6.05
CA SER A 48 7.69 4.38 -4.82
C SER A 48 6.47 4.69 -3.94
N THR A 49 5.31 4.11 -4.23
CA THR A 49 4.07 4.37 -3.48
C THR A 49 3.26 3.11 -3.26
N LEU A 50 2.57 3.07 -2.14
CA LEU A 50 1.54 2.10 -1.82
C LEU A 50 0.29 2.87 -1.40
N GLU A 51 -0.82 2.62 -2.08
CA GLU A 51 -2.16 3.06 -1.70
C GLU A 51 -3.00 1.84 -1.36
N VAL A 52 -3.59 1.85 -0.17
CA VAL A 52 -4.43 0.78 0.37
C VAL A 52 -5.83 1.33 0.52
N PHE A 53 -6.77 0.77 -0.22
CA PHE A 53 -8.19 1.05 -0.14
C PHE A 53 -8.87 -0.10 0.58
N ALA A 54 -9.62 0.22 1.62
CA ALA A 54 -10.37 -0.74 2.41
C ALA A 54 -11.82 -0.29 2.59
N ALA A 55 -12.68 -1.23 2.96
CA ALA A 55 -14.11 -0.98 3.17
C ALA A 55 -14.74 -0.19 2.01
N ASP A 56 -14.62 -0.74 0.80
CA ASP A 56 -15.11 -0.14 -0.45
C ASP A 56 -14.59 1.29 -0.72
N GLY A 57 -13.37 1.57 -0.26
CA GLY A 57 -12.70 2.86 -0.45
C GLY A 57 -13.06 3.94 0.57
N THR A 58 -13.86 3.62 1.58
CA THR A 58 -14.18 4.55 2.69
C THR A 58 -13.00 4.75 3.65
N VAL A 59 -12.04 3.83 3.65
CA VAL A 59 -10.79 3.91 4.41
C VAL A 59 -9.62 3.81 3.44
N VAL A 60 -8.73 4.80 3.48
CA VAL A 60 -7.55 4.86 2.61
C VAL A 60 -6.29 5.12 3.44
N LEU A 61 -5.26 4.30 3.22
CA LEU A 61 -3.90 4.55 3.71
C LEU A 61 -2.98 4.74 2.50
N SER A 62 -2.21 5.82 2.48
CA SER A 62 -1.24 6.12 1.42
C SER A 62 0.13 6.33 2.02
N ALA A 63 1.15 5.72 1.42
CA ALA A 63 2.52 5.88 1.87
C ALA A 63 3.51 5.86 0.70
N CYS A 64 4.59 6.62 0.83
CA CYS A 64 5.78 6.39 0.03
C CYS A 64 6.53 5.17 0.58
N ILE A 65 7.03 4.35 -0.33
CA ILE A 65 7.89 3.19 -0.04
C ILE A 65 9.09 3.27 -0.99
N PHE A 66 10.24 2.70 -0.62
CA PHE A 66 11.44 2.74 -1.47
C PHE A 66 12.12 1.36 -1.45
N PRO A 67 11.55 0.37 -2.15
CA PRO A 67 12.06 -1.00 -2.11
C PRO A 67 13.53 -1.08 -2.52
N ASP A 68 14.28 -1.95 -1.85
CA ASP A 68 15.66 -2.26 -2.25
C ASP A 68 15.69 -2.91 -3.63
N ALA A 69 16.83 -2.80 -4.34
CA ALA A 69 16.99 -3.34 -5.68
C ALA A 69 16.83 -4.88 -5.75
N ASP A 70 17.02 -5.57 -4.62
CA ASP A 70 16.88 -7.02 -4.46
C ASP A 70 15.54 -7.43 -3.82
N ALA A 71 14.56 -6.52 -3.73
CA ALA A 71 13.24 -6.83 -3.19
C ALA A 71 12.56 -8.00 -3.94
N GLN A 72 12.15 -9.01 -3.18
CA GLN A 72 11.64 -10.29 -3.72
C GLN A 72 10.16 -10.28 -4.11
N GLY A 73 9.49 -9.13 -3.99
CA GLY A 73 8.07 -8.96 -4.33
C GLY A 73 7.13 -8.99 -3.11
N ILE A 74 5.92 -9.51 -3.33
CA ILE A 74 4.80 -9.47 -2.37
C ILE A 74 4.63 -10.85 -1.72
N SER A 75 4.43 -10.88 -0.41
CA SER A 75 4.11 -12.10 0.33
C SER A 75 2.92 -11.90 1.26
N LEU A 76 2.20 -12.97 1.53
CA LEU A 76 1.08 -12.99 2.47
C LEU A 76 1.39 -13.94 3.63
N GLN A 77 1.09 -13.50 4.84
CA GLN A 77 1.37 -14.22 6.08
C GLN A 77 0.16 -14.05 7.00
N ALA A 78 -0.12 -15.06 7.82
CA ALA A 78 -1.15 -15.01 8.85
C ALA A 78 -0.66 -15.67 10.13
N GLU A 79 -1.10 -15.13 11.27
CA GLU A 79 -1.01 -15.80 12.56
C GLU A 79 -2.35 -16.51 12.80
N GLY A 80 -2.36 -17.84 12.63
CA GLY A 80 -3.57 -18.66 12.68
C GLY A 80 -4.19 -18.90 11.29
N ASP A 81 -5.45 -19.34 11.29
CA ASP A 81 -6.16 -19.71 10.06
C ASP A 81 -6.76 -18.49 9.37
N ILE A 82 -6.43 -18.34 8.09
CA ILE A 82 -7.03 -17.33 7.21
C ILE A 82 -7.74 -18.02 6.04
N HIS A 83 -8.94 -17.53 5.72
CA HIS A 83 -9.65 -17.92 4.51
C HIS A 83 -9.60 -16.76 3.50
N ILE A 84 -8.93 -16.98 2.38
CA ILE A 84 -8.86 -16.03 1.27
C ILE A 84 -9.92 -16.42 0.26
N GLU A 85 -11.00 -15.67 0.21
CA GLU A 85 -12.08 -15.92 -0.75
C GLU A 85 -11.68 -15.58 -2.19
N GLN A 86 -10.91 -14.51 -2.36
CA GLN A 86 -10.43 -14.06 -3.66
C GLN A 86 -9.10 -13.32 -3.52
N LEU A 87 -8.17 -13.62 -4.43
CA LEU A 87 -6.93 -12.88 -4.61
C LEU A 87 -6.67 -12.74 -6.10
N ALA A 88 -6.44 -11.52 -6.55
CA ALA A 88 -6.13 -11.22 -7.94
C ALA A 88 -5.01 -10.18 -8.01
N PHE A 89 -4.20 -10.30 -9.06
CA PHE A 89 -3.05 -9.45 -9.31
C PHE A 89 -3.12 -8.91 -10.73
N TRP A 90 -3.06 -7.59 -10.87
CA TRP A 90 -3.11 -6.90 -12.16
C TRP A 90 -1.83 -6.09 -12.35
N PRO A 91 -0.95 -6.46 -13.30
CA PRO A 91 0.22 -5.66 -13.63
C PRO A 91 -0.19 -4.25 -14.08
N LEU A 92 0.39 -3.23 -13.45
CA LEU A 92 0.19 -1.85 -13.87
C LEU A 92 1.17 -1.49 -15.00
N ASN A 93 0.64 -0.96 -16.09
CA ASN A 93 1.45 -0.44 -17.19
C ASN A 93 1.89 0.99 -16.88
N ALA A 94 3.14 1.31 -17.19
CA ALA A 94 3.63 2.68 -17.12
C ALA A 94 2.77 3.58 -18.01
N LYS A 95 2.29 4.70 -17.47
CA LYS A 95 1.62 5.73 -18.24
C LYS A 95 2.68 6.70 -18.79
N PRO A 96 2.83 6.84 -20.11
CA PRO A 96 3.71 7.86 -20.68
C PRO A 96 3.28 9.25 -20.23
N VAL A 97 4.20 10.02 -19.67
CA VAL A 97 3.97 11.41 -19.30
C VAL A 97 4.51 12.28 -20.43
N HIS A 98 3.63 12.96 -21.16
CA HIS A 98 4.04 14.01 -22.08
C HIS A 98 4.44 15.25 -21.27
N MET A 99 5.73 15.56 -21.24
CA MET A 99 6.18 16.87 -20.76
C MET A 99 6.07 17.88 -21.89
N SER A 100 5.22 18.89 -21.75
CA SER A 100 5.28 20.06 -22.61
C SER A 100 6.55 20.84 -22.28
N SER A 101 7.30 21.25 -23.31
CA SER A 101 8.49 22.08 -23.15
C SER A 101 8.12 23.34 -22.36
N ALA A 102 8.92 23.66 -21.34
CA ALA A 102 8.80 24.90 -20.59
C ALA A 102 9.33 26.07 -21.44
N GLU A 103 8.52 26.53 -22.38
CA GLU A 103 8.73 27.84 -23.00
C GLU A 103 7.88 28.86 -22.26
N GLY A 104 8.52 29.80 -21.53
CA GLY A 104 7.86 31.03 -21.10
C GLY A 104 7.97 31.47 -19.63
N LEU A 105 8.91 30.96 -18.83
CA LEU A 105 9.22 31.57 -17.53
C LEU A 105 10.52 32.39 -17.62
N THR A 106 10.41 33.57 -18.20
CA THR A 106 11.35 34.68 -17.94
C THR A 106 10.70 35.64 -16.95
N ALA A 107 11.44 35.95 -15.89
CA ALA A 107 11.05 36.87 -14.82
C ALA A 107 10.87 38.32 -15.29
#